data_AF-A0A957ZNK9-F1
#
_entry.id   AF-A0A957ZNK9-F1
#
_cell.length_a   1.000
_cell.length_b   1.000
_cell.length_c   1.000
_cell.angle_alpha   90.00
_cell.angle_beta   90.00
_cell.angle_gamma   90.00
#
_symmetry.space_group_name_H-M   'P 1'
#
loop_
_entity.id
_entity.type
_entity.pdbx_description
1 polymer ?
#
loop_
_entity_poly.entity_id
_entity_poly.type
_entity_poly.pdbx_seq_one_letter_code
_entity_poly.pdbx_strand_id
1 'polypeptide(L)'
;NILLIAEIVSVADVYDLLSVSRPGRPALPPQQIANTMRRLAGTFLNQAIVEHFLLMLPIFPVGIGIIVRSGRYANYRGIVIKMNKDEPERPVIRLLTNPRGDRITPIELDLKHEQTITVEAQLH
;
A
#
# COMPACT_ATOMS: atom_id res chain seq x y z
N ASN A 1 -2.37 -16.08 -29.12
CA ASN A 1 -1.91 -15.41 -27.89
C ASN A 1 -3.05 -15.31 -26.85
N ILE A 2 -3.82 -16.39 -26.64
CA ILE A 2 -4.99 -16.43 -25.74
C ILE A 2 -4.55 -16.62 -24.27
N LEU A 3 -3.43 -17.31 -24.04
CA LEU A 3 -2.94 -17.68 -22.72
C LEU A 3 -2.57 -16.47 -21.84
N LEU A 4 -1.84 -15.49 -22.40
CA LEU A 4 -1.46 -14.29 -21.64
C LEU A 4 -2.67 -13.47 -21.16
N ILE A 5 -3.70 -13.33 -22.01
CA ILE A 5 -4.93 -12.60 -21.64
C ILE A 5 -5.64 -13.33 -20.50
N ALA A 6 -5.70 -14.67 -20.54
CA ALA A 6 -6.30 -15.46 -19.46
C ALA A 6 -5.53 -15.30 -18.14
N GLU A 7 -4.20 -15.20 -18.16
CA GLU A 7 -3.40 -14.95 -16.96
C GLU A 7 -3.64 -13.53 -16.39
N ILE A 8 -3.74 -12.50 -17.25
CA ILE A 8 -4.07 -11.13 -16.83
C ILE A 8 -5.46 -11.09 -16.17
N VAL A 9 -6.46 -11.70 -16.82
CA VAL A 9 -7.84 -11.78 -16.29
C VAL A 9 -7.85 -12.51 -14.95
N SER A 10 -7.11 -13.61 -14.82
CA SER A 10 -7.03 -14.37 -13.56
C SER A 10 -6.48 -13.53 -12.41
N VAL A 11 -5.47 -12.68 -12.66
CA VAL A 11 -4.92 -11.75 -11.65
C VAL A 11 -5.96 -10.70 -11.25
N ALA A 12 -6.68 -10.13 -12.22
CA ALA A 12 -7.74 -9.16 -11.96
C ALA A 12 -8.91 -9.76 -11.17
N ASP A 13 -9.38 -10.95 -11.54
CA ASP A 13 -10.46 -11.66 -10.85
C ASP A 13 -10.12 -11.96 -9.39
N VAL A 14 -8.88 -12.40 -9.12
CA VAL A 14 -8.41 -12.63 -7.75
C VAL A 14 -8.37 -11.31 -6.97
N TYR A 15 -7.90 -10.22 -7.57
CA TYR A 15 -7.92 -8.92 -6.91
C TYR A 15 -9.35 -8.48 -6.55
N ASP A 16 -10.30 -8.57 -7.48
CA ASP A 16 -11.71 -8.20 -7.28
C ASP A 16 -12.38 -9.04 -6.19
N LEU A 17 -12.04 -10.33 -6.10
CA LEU A 17 -12.53 -11.21 -5.03
C LEU A 17 -12.03 -10.79 -3.64
N LEU A 18 -10.88 -10.10 -3.55
CA LEU A 18 -10.28 -9.65 -2.30
C LEU A 18 -10.67 -8.21 -1.94
N SER A 19 -10.89 -7.35 -2.94
CA SER A 19 -11.11 -5.91 -2.78
C SER A 19 -12.57 -5.51 -2.58
N VAL A 20 -13.53 -6.39 -2.89
CA VAL A 20 -14.96 -6.09 -2.82
C VAL A 20 -15.61 -6.74 -1.59
N SER A 21 -16.38 -5.94 -0.83
CA SER A 21 -17.24 -6.43 0.25
C SER A 21 -18.44 -7.20 -0.30
N ARG A 22 -18.73 -8.36 0.29
CA ARG A 22 -19.92 -9.19 -0.01
C ARG A 22 -20.60 -9.60 1.31
N PRO A 23 -21.87 -10.03 1.31
CA PRO A 23 -22.54 -10.50 2.53
C PRO A 23 -21.70 -11.57 3.24
N GLY A 24 -21.33 -11.32 4.49
CA GLY A 24 -20.47 -12.22 5.28
C GLY A 24 -18.98 -12.20 4.96
N ARG A 25 -18.50 -11.33 4.06
CA ARG A 25 -17.08 -11.18 3.72
C ARG A 25 -16.72 -9.72 3.45
N PRO A 26 -16.13 -9.00 4.42
CA PRO A 26 -15.65 -7.63 4.18
C PRO A 26 -14.49 -7.63 3.19
N ALA A 27 -14.34 -6.52 2.45
CA ALA A 27 -13.16 -6.25 1.65
C ALA A 27 -11.89 -6.32 2.52
N LEU A 28 -10.82 -6.86 1.95
CA LEU A 28 -9.52 -6.85 2.62
C LEU A 28 -8.87 -5.46 2.50
N PRO A 29 -8.11 -5.01 3.52
CA PRO A 29 -7.26 -3.83 3.39
C PRO A 29 -6.24 -3.97 2.25
N PRO A 30 -5.87 -2.90 1.54
CA PRO A 30 -4.94 -2.95 0.39
C PRO A 30 -3.64 -3.72 0.68
N GLN A 31 -3.05 -3.54 1.86
CA GLN A 31 -1.86 -4.26 2.29
C GLN A 31 -2.09 -5.79 2.37
N GLN A 32 -3.25 -6.22 2.87
CA GLN A 32 -3.59 -7.64 2.95
C GLN A 32 -3.88 -8.24 1.59
N ILE A 33 -4.48 -7.46 0.68
CA ILE A 33 -4.67 -7.85 -0.72
C ILE A 33 -3.31 -8.08 -1.39
N ALA A 34 -2.41 -7.10 -1.33
CA ALA A 34 -1.07 -7.21 -1.91
C ALA A 34 -0.29 -8.41 -1.37
N ASN A 35 -0.30 -8.62 -0.05
CA ASN A 35 0.34 -9.78 0.58
C ASN A 35 -0.27 -11.11 0.11
N THR A 36 -1.59 -11.15 -0.08
CA THR A 36 -2.28 -12.35 -0.59
C THR A 36 -1.93 -12.61 -2.05
N MET A 37 -1.91 -11.58 -2.90
CA MET A 37 -1.51 -11.72 -4.30
C MET A 37 -0.06 -12.20 -4.44
N ARG A 38 0.88 -11.63 -3.66
CA ARG A 38 2.28 -12.09 -3.64
C ARG A 38 2.43 -13.54 -3.20
N ARG A 39 1.62 -14.00 -2.24
CA ARG A 39 1.62 -15.41 -1.81
C ARG A 39 1.14 -16.36 -2.91
N LEU A 40 0.23 -15.91 -3.77
CA LEU A 40 -0.30 -16.69 -4.90
C LEU A 40 0.59 -16.62 -6.15
N ALA A 41 1.48 -15.63 -6.24
CA ALA A 41 2.40 -15.45 -7.35
C ALA A 41 3.37 -16.64 -7.49
N GLY A 42 3.65 -17.04 -8.73
CA GLY A 42 4.55 -18.14 -9.06
C GLY A 42 3.97 -19.54 -8.82
N THR A 43 2.76 -19.64 -8.26
CA THR A 43 2.06 -20.91 -8.02
C THR A 43 0.70 -20.95 -8.71
N PHE A 44 -0.22 -20.08 -8.29
CA PHE A 44 -1.58 -19.96 -8.84
C PHE A 44 -1.73 -18.80 -9.81
N LEU A 45 -0.86 -17.79 -9.71
CA LEU A 45 -0.86 -16.61 -10.55
C LEU A 45 0.51 -16.40 -11.19
N ASN A 46 0.53 -15.88 -12.41
CA ASN A 46 1.76 -15.49 -13.08
C ASN A 46 2.47 -14.38 -12.29
N GLN A 47 3.71 -14.64 -11.88
CA GLN A 47 4.47 -13.74 -11.02
C GLN A 47 4.69 -12.36 -11.65
N ALA A 48 5.12 -12.31 -12.92
CA ALA A 48 5.42 -11.05 -13.59
C ALA A 48 4.17 -10.17 -13.72
N ILE A 49 3.01 -10.78 -13.98
CA ILE A 49 1.74 -10.04 -14.05
C ILE A 49 1.35 -9.51 -12.68
N VAL A 50 1.46 -10.31 -11.61
CA VAL A 50 1.17 -9.85 -10.24
C VAL A 50 2.06 -8.67 -9.85
N GLU A 51 3.36 -8.74 -10.14
CA GLU A 51 4.31 -7.67 -9.85
C GLU A 51 3.92 -6.36 -10.56
N HIS A 52 3.63 -6.42 -11.86
CA HIS A 52 3.19 -5.23 -12.62
C HIS A 52 1.82 -4.73 -12.16
N PHE A 53 0.90 -5.63 -11.81
CA PHE A 53 -0.43 -5.27 -11.34
C PHE A 53 -0.37 -4.50 -10.01
N LEU A 54 0.45 -4.95 -9.06
CA LEU A 54 0.61 -4.28 -7.77
C LEU A 54 1.30 -2.91 -7.88
N LEU A 55 2.13 -2.68 -8.90
CA LEU A 55 2.70 -1.36 -9.18
C LEU A 55 1.64 -0.34 -9.63
N MET A 56 0.54 -0.80 -10.24
CA MET A 56 -0.56 0.07 -10.66
C MET A 56 -1.51 0.44 -9.50
N LEU A 57 -1.49 -0.33 -8.40
CA LEU A 57 -2.38 -0.18 -7.26
C LEU A 57 -1.59 0.05 -5.95
N PRO A 58 -0.87 1.17 -5.84
CA PRO A 58 -0.03 1.44 -4.69
C PRO A 58 -0.88 1.57 -3.42
N ILE A 59 -0.43 0.94 -2.34
CA ILE A 59 -1.04 1.03 -1.00
C ILE A 59 -0.93 2.45 -0.43
N PHE A 60 0.10 3.18 -0.88
CA PHE A 60 0.38 4.56 -0.48
C PHE A 60 0.43 5.49 -1.69
N PRO A 61 -0.70 5.81 -2.35
CA PRO A 61 -0.73 6.79 -3.42
C PRO A 61 -0.31 8.18 -2.91
N VAL A 62 0.26 9.00 -3.79
CA VAL A 62 0.55 10.41 -3.45
C VAL A 62 -0.73 11.12 -3.03
N GLY A 63 -0.64 11.88 -1.94
CA GLY A 63 -1.75 12.65 -1.38
C GLY A 63 -2.57 11.93 -0.31
N ILE A 64 -2.38 10.61 -0.12
CA ILE A 64 -3.11 9.89 0.95
C ILE A 64 -2.62 10.32 2.33
N GLY A 65 -3.56 10.48 3.27
CA GLY A 65 -3.25 10.70 4.67
C GLY A 65 -2.63 9.46 5.29
N ILE A 66 -1.68 9.63 6.20
CA ILE A 66 -1.04 8.55 6.93
C ILE A 66 -0.97 8.84 8.43
N ILE A 67 -0.84 7.77 9.21
CA ILE A 67 -0.44 7.81 10.61
C ILE A 67 0.79 6.92 10.80
N VAL A 68 1.79 7.43 11.50
CA VAL A 68 2.97 6.66 11.88
C VAL A 68 2.62 5.72 13.02
N ARG A 69 2.92 4.43 12.86
CA ARG A 69 2.59 3.38 13.83
C ARG A 69 3.76 2.97 14.71
N SER A 70 4.99 3.24 14.31
CA SER A 70 6.18 2.86 15.08
C SER A 70 7.34 3.85 14.95
N GLY A 71 8.29 3.75 15.87
CA GLY A 71 9.51 4.57 15.88
C GLY A 71 9.32 5.95 16.52
N ARG A 72 10.32 6.81 16.33
CA ARG A 72 10.44 8.14 16.98
C ARG A 72 9.28 9.10 16.69
N TYR A 73 8.53 8.88 15.62
CA TYR A 73 7.38 9.70 15.22
C TYR A 73 6.04 8.97 15.42
N ALA A 74 5.97 7.98 16.30
CA ALA A 74 4.73 7.25 16.58
C ALA A 74 3.56 8.22 16.86
N ASN A 75 2.42 7.96 16.20
CA ASN A 75 1.18 8.75 16.21
C ASN A 75 1.26 10.15 15.58
N TYR A 76 2.38 10.53 14.95
CA TYR A 76 2.39 11.68 14.05
C TYR A 76 1.57 11.36 12.80
N ARG A 77 0.96 12.39 12.24
CA ARG A 77 0.15 12.28 11.01
C ARG A 77 0.72 13.16 9.92
N GLY A 78 0.44 12.76 8.69
CA GLY A 78 1.02 13.38 7.51
C GLY A 78 0.36 12.93 6.23
N ILE A 79 1.04 13.18 5.13
CA ILE A 79 0.63 12.76 3.79
C ILE A 79 1.78 12.08 3.06
N VAL A 80 1.46 11.23 2.10
CA VAL A 80 2.43 10.72 1.13
C VAL A 80 2.74 11.80 0.10
N ILE A 81 4.02 12.12 -0.11
CA ILE A 81 4.46 13.14 -1.09
C ILE A 81 5.15 12.55 -2.31
N LYS A 82 5.67 11.32 -2.21
CA LYS A 82 6.31 10.61 -3.33
C LYS A 82 6.29 9.11 -3.08
N MET A 83 6.07 8.34 -4.15
CA MET A 83 6.19 6.89 -4.13
C MET A 83 7.60 6.46 -4.57
N ASN A 84 8.15 5.46 -3.90
CA ASN A 84 9.36 4.77 -4.35
C ASN A 84 8.96 3.63 -5.28
N LYS A 85 9.34 3.71 -6.56
CA LYS A 85 8.88 2.75 -7.59
C LYS A 85 9.29 1.31 -7.29
N ASP A 86 10.49 1.13 -6.76
CA ASP A 86 11.05 -0.19 -6.45
C ASP A 86 10.53 -0.74 -5.11
N GLU A 87 10.06 0.14 -4.22
CA GLU A 87 9.52 -0.22 -2.91
C GLU A 87 8.26 0.62 -2.58
N PRO A 88 7.10 0.36 -3.23
CA PRO A 88 5.90 1.20 -3.08
C PRO A 88 5.32 1.25 -1.66
N GLU A 89 5.66 0.27 -0.82
CA GLU A 89 5.27 0.22 0.60
C GLU A 89 6.11 1.14 1.50
N ARG A 90 7.17 1.73 0.95
CA ARG A 90 8.12 2.60 1.64
C ARG A 90 8.12 3.98 0.99
N PRO A 91 7.01 4.72 0.99
CA PRO A 91 6.92 6.03 0.34
C PRO A 91 7.76 7.11 1.06
N VAL A 92 7.94 8.24 0.40
CA VAL A 92 8.35 9.48 1.08
C VAL A 92 7.10 10.15 1.65
N ILE A 93 7.12 10.44 2.95
CA ILE A 93 6.03 11.07 3.69
C ILE A 93 6.43 12.46 4.18
N ARG A 94 5.43 13.31 4.38
CA ARG A 94 5.57 14.59 5.07
C ARG A 94 4.66 14.62 6.29
N LEU A 95 5.26 14.66 7.48
CA LEU A 95 4.54 14.80 8.75
C LEU A 95 4.11 16.25 8.95
N LEU A 96 2.88 16.46 9.40
CA LEU A 96 2.23 17.77 9.50
C LEU A 96 1.67 18.05 10.90
N THR A 97 1.32 17.00 11.65
CA THR A 97 0.83 17.13 13.02
C THR A 97 1.47 16.12 13.97
N ASN A 98 1.64 16.55 15.22
CA ASN A 98 2.10 15.70 16.32
C ASN A 98 0.93 14.84 16.87
N PRO A 99 1.18 13.95 17.85
CA PRO A 99 0.15 13.09 18.43
C PRO A 99 -0.99 13.84 19.14
N ARG A 100 -0.78 15.09 19.54
CA ARG A 100 -1.80 15.96 20.14
C ARG A 100 -2.68 16.65 19.10
N GLY A 101 -2.33 16.55 17.81
CA GLY A 101 -3.00 17.24 16.73
C GLY A 101 -2.47 18.64 16.45
N ASP A 102 -1.43 19.08 17.15
CA ASP A 102 -0.81 20.39 16.90
C ASP A 102 -0.06 20.35 15.57
N ARG A 103 -0.16 21.43 14.79
CA ARG A 103 0.68 21.61 13.59
C ARG A 103 2.14 21.72 13.99
N ILE A 104 3.01 21.09 13.20
CA ILE A 104 4.46 21.15 13.37
C ILE A 104 5.11 21.75 12.13
N THR A 105 6.37 22.17 12.25
CA THR A 105 7.23 22.36 11.07
C THR A 105 7.29 21.03 10.31
N PRO A 106 6.98 21.00 9.00
CA PRO A 106 6.93 19.76 8.25
C PRO A 106 8.23 18.97 8.31
N ILE A 107 8.11 17.66 8.53
CA ILE A 107 9.24 16.73 8.55
C ILE A 107 9.06 15.78 7.37
N GLU A 108 10.04 15.74 6.48
CA GLU A 108 10.04 14.80 5.36
C GLU A 108 10.88 13.58 5.70
N LEU A 109 10.32 12.40 5.45
CA LEU A 109 10.96 11.12 5.73
C LEU A 109 10.83 10.25 4.50
N ASP A 110 11.95 9.85 3.92
CA ASP A 110 11.96 8.76 2.95
C ASP A 110 11.93 7.44 3.73
N LEU A 111 10.76 6.79 3.74
CA LEU A 111 10.62 5.58 4.53
C LEU A 111 11.58 4.50 4.08
N LYS A 112 12.06 4.47 2.82
CA LYS A 112 13.09 3.51 2.38
C LYS A 112 14.29 3.46 3.34
N HIS A 113 14.70 4.60 3.90
CA HIS A 113 15.85 4.72 4.80
C HIS A 113 15.49 4.65 6.30
N GLU A 114 14.22 4.49 6.66
CA GLU A 114 13.72 4.51 8.04
C GLU A 114 13.16 3.13 8.45
N GLN A 115 14.02 2.19 8.85
CA GLN A 115 13.63 0.79 9.09
C GLN A 115 12.65 0.59 10.25
N THR A 116 12.66 1.49 11.24
CA THR A 116 11.83 1.36 12.45
C THR A 116 10.47 2.03 12.33
N ILE A 117 10.23 2.74 11.22
CA ILE A 117 9.02 3.53 11.00
C ILE A 117 8.10 2.78 10.05
N THR A 118 6.95 2.38 10.57
CA THR A 118 5.82 1.87 9.80
C THR A 118 4.71 2.90 9.77
N VAL A 119 3.92 2.90 8.70
CA VAL A 119 2.80 3.81 8.51
C VAL A 119 1.55 3.02 8.13
N GLU A 120 0.40 3.60 8.43
CA GLU A 120 -0.89 3.11 7.99
C GLU A 120 -1.59 4.22 7.22
N ALA A 121 -2.17 3.87 6.07
CA ALA A 121 -2.97 4.78 5.28
C ALA A 121 -4.29 5.08 6.00
N GLN A 122 -4.67 6.35 6.04
CA GLN A 122 -5.98 6.79 6.51
C GLN A 122 -6.87 6.95 5.29
N LEU A 123 -7.73 5.97 5.05
CA LEU A 123 -8.78 6.05 4.05
C LEU A 123 -9.91 6.94 4.60
N HIS A 124 -10.31 7.95 3.83
CA HIS A 124 -11.46 8.80 4.12
C HIS A 124 -12.76 8.11 3.71
#